data_AF-A0A4V1SEJ4-F1
#
_entry.id   AF-A0A4V1SEJ4-F1
#
_cell.length_a   1.000
_cell.length_b   1.000
_cell.length_c   1.000
_cell.angle_alpha   90.00
_cell.angle_beta   90.00
_cell.angle_gamma   90.00
#
_symmetry.space_group_name_H-M   'P 1'
#
loop_
_entity.id
_entity.type
_entity.pdbx_description
1 polymer ?
#
loop_
_entity_poly.entity_id
_entity_poly.type
_entity_poly.pdbx_seq_one_letter_code
_entity_poly.pdbx_strand_id
1 'polypeptide(L)' 'ELGYGKSAPGTANLSMSTNQLAERFGAVSMTLEMPFKDHDANRDAEFAWSPERCKGLAHACLETLAGMIDEI' A
#
# COMPACT_ATOMS: atom_id res chain seq x y z
N GLU A 1 -8.55 13.09 -2.05
CA GLU A 1 -7.61 11.98 -2.27
C GLU A 1 -6.20 12.48 -2.01
N LEU A 2 -5.43 11.76 -1.18
CA LEU A 2 -4.00 12.02 -0.95
C LEU A 2 -3.22 10.87 -1.58
N GLY A 3 -2.10 11.15 -2.24
CA GLY A 3 -1.25 10.13 -2.85
C GLY A 3 -0.52 10.63 -4.09
N TYR A 4 0.21 9.73 -4.73
CA TYR A 4 0.88 10.00 -6.01
C TYR A 4 -0.14 10.08 -7.15
N GLY A 5 0.17 10.89 -8.16
CA GLY A 5 -0.62 10.93 -9.38
C GLY A 5 -0.64 9.58 -10.08
N LYS A 6 -1.79 9.18 -10.62
CA LYS A 6 -1.92 7.93 -11.40
C LYS A 6 -1.17 8.08 -12.72
N SER A 7 -0.31 7.11 -13.04
CA SER A 7 0.34 7.04 -14.34
C SER A 7 -0.69 6.78 -15.45
N ALA A 8 -0.42 7.29 -16.65
CA ALA A 8 -1.23 6.98 -17.82
C ALA A 8 -1.01 5.51 -18.25
N PRO A 9 -1.95 4.89 -18.99
CA PRO A 9 -1.76 3.55 -19.52
C PRO A 9 -0.46 3.42 -20.34
N GLY A 10 0.33 2.38 -20.06
CA GLY A 10 1.58 2.09 -20.79
C GLY A 10 2.77 3.01 -20.48
N THR A 11 2.65 3.93 -19.52
CA THR A 11 3.74 4.88 -19.18
C THR A 11 4.40 4.62 -17.83
N ALA A 12 4.09 3.47 -17.20
CA ALA A 12 4.66 3.09 -15.92
C ALA A 12 6.18 2.83 -16.02
N ASN A 13 6.94 3.27 -15.01
CA ASN A 13 8.37 2.99 -14.95
C ASN A 13 8.61 1.54 -14.49
N LEU A 14 9.05 0.68 -15.42
CA LEU A 14 9.34 -0.74 -15.16
C LEU A 14 10.62 -0.99 -14.34
N SER A 15 11.40 0.05 -14.01
CA SER A 15 12.48 -0.12 -13.02
C SER A 15 11.96 -0.11 -11.57
N MET A 16 10.71 0.30 -11.34
CA MET A 16 10.06 0.23 -10.03
C MET A 16 9.52 -1.18 -9.79
N SER A 17 9.76 -1.72 -8.59
CA SER A 17 9.40 -3.11 -8.23
C SER A 17 7.93 -3.43 -8.51
N THR A 18 7.00 -2.58 -8.08
CA THR A 18 5.56 -2.78 -8.24
C THR A 18 5.15 -2.97 -9.70
N ASN A 19 5.62 -2.08 -10.59
CA ASN A 19 5.30 -2.12 -12.01
C ASN A 19 5.97 -3.30 -12.70
N GLN A 20 7.22 -3.60 -12.34
CA GLN A 20 7.96 -4.72 -12.91
C GLN A 20 7.29 -6.06 -12.61
N LEU A 21 6.86 -6.26 -11.35
CA LEU A 21 6.19 -7.49 -10.94
C LEU A 21 4.82 -7.63 -11.59
N ALA A 22 4.05 -6.54 -11.67
CA ALA A 22 2.75 -6.52 -12.35
C ALA A 22 2.90 -6.90 -13.83
N GLU A 23 3.83 -6.27 -14.55
CA GLU A 23 4.06 -6.54 -15.97
C GLU A 23 4.56 -7.96 -16.22
N ARG A 24 5.53 -8.42 -15.40
CA ARG A 24 6.17 -9.72 -15.60
C ARG A 24 5.24 -10.90 -15.31
N PHE A 25 4.40 -10.77 -14.28
CA PHE A 25 3.61 -11.90 -13.76
C PHE A 25 2.11 -11.75 -13.99
N GLY A 26 1.63 -10.60 -14.46
CA GLY A 26 0.20 -10.32 -14.58
C GLY A 26 -0.54 -10.36 -13.24
N ALA A 27 0.18 -10.15 -12.13
CA ALA A 27 -0.32 -10.30 -10.78
C ALA A 27 -0.73 -8.95 -10.16
N VAL A 28 -1.63 -8.99 -9.17
CA VAL A 28 -1.90 -7.84 -8.32
C VAL A 28 -0.62 -7.46 -7.56
N SER A 29 -0.15 -6.24 -7.77
CA SER A 29 1.09 -5.72 -7.20
C SER A 29 0.89 -4.28 -6.79
N MET A 30 1.25 -3.92 -5.56
CA MET A 30 1.04 -2.58 -5.01
C MET A 30 2.22 -2.13 -4.15
N THR A 31 2.46 -0.82 -4.13
CA THR A 31 3.31 -0.18 -3.11
C THR A 31 2.44 0.24 -1.94
N LEU A 32 2.73 -0.27 -0.75
CA LEU A 32 2.09 0.20 0.49
C LEU A 32 2.93 1.33 1.09
N GLU A 33 2.33 2.51 1.21
CA GLU A 33 2.98 3.70 1.76
C GLU A 33 2.43 4.03 3.15
N MET A 34 3.31 4.42 4.08
CA MET A 34 2.96 4.81 5.44
C MET A 34 3.50 6.21 5.74
N PRO A 35 2.76 7.05 6.48
CA PRO A 35 3.21 8.42 6.74
C PRO A 35 4.37 8.43 7.74
N PHE A 36 5.39 9.25 7.47
CA PHE A 36 6.40 9.60 8.50
C PHE A 36 5.83 10.51 9.61
N LYS A 37 4.75 11.24 9.31
CA LYS A 37 4.07 12.12 10.26
C LYS A 37 2.99 11.31 11.00
N ASP A 38 1.73 11.57 10.66
CA ASP A 38 0.58 10.91 11.23
C ASP A 38 -0.43 10.63 10.11
N HIS A 39 -1.41 9.78 10.41
CA HIS A 39 -2.57 9.59 9.58
C HIS A 39 -3.66 10.59 9.96
N ASP A 40 -3.83 11.64 9.15
CA ASP A 40 -4.70 12.80 9.46
C ASP A 40 -6.16 12.45 9.79
N ALA A 41 -6.70 11.36 9.25
CA ALA A 41 -8.07 10.93 9.52
C ALA A 41 -8.24 10.22 10.88
N ASN A 42 -7.15 9.70 11.46
CA ASN A 42 -7.12 9.05 12.75
C ASN A 42 -5.81 9.39 13.46
N ARG A 43 -5.72 10.64 13.94
CA ARG A 43 -4.49 11.20 14.50
C ARG A 43 -4.25 10.74 15.93
N ASP A 44 -2.99 10.55 16.27
CA ASP A 44 -2.52 10.30 17.63
C ASP A 44 -1.58 11.45 18.03
N ALA A 45 -2.02 12.28 18.97
CA ALA A 45 -1.26 13.47 19.38
C ALA A 45 -0.01 13.12 20.22
N GLU A 46 0.07 11.91 20.79
CA GLU A 46 1.19 11.47 21.61
C GLU A 46 2.25 10.77 20.77
N PHE A 47 1.82 9.83 19.90
CA PHE A 47 2.74 8.96 19.17
C PHE A 47 2.70 9.09 17.65
N ALA A 48 1.74 9.83 17.09
CA ALA A 48 1.54 9.98 15.65
C ALA A 48 1.46 8.62 14.91
N TRP A 49 2.06 8.48 13.72
CA TRP A 49 2.26 7.17 13.12
C TRP A 49 3.43 6.45 13.81
N SER A 50 3.20 5.22 14.25
CA SER A 50 4.10 4.51 15.16
C SER A 50 4.31 3.04 14.77
N PRO A 51 5.34 2.36 15.32
CA PRO A 51 5.57 0.94 15.08
C PRO A 51 4.37 0.06 15.43
N GLU A 52 3.63 0.39 16.48
CA GLU A 52 2.40 -0.30 16.90
C GLU A 52 1.31 -0.17 15.82
N ARG A 53 1.17 1.02 15.23
CA ARG A 53 0.21 1.26 14.14
C ARG A 53 0.64 0.59 12.84
N CYS A 54 1.94 0.51 12.56
CA CYS A 54 2.47 -0.30 11.46
C CYS A 54 2.07 -1.78 11.59
N LYS A 55 2.19 -2.37 12.79
CA LYS A 55 1.78 -3.76 13.05
C LYS A 55 0.28 -3.95 12.90
N GLY A 56 -0.52 -3.01 13.42
CA GLY A 56 -1.97 -3.02 13.24
C GLY A 56 -2.37 -3.02 11.76
N LEU A 57 -1.74 -2.15 10.96
CA LEU A 57 -1.96 -2.11 9.51
C LEU A 57 -1.55 -3.43 8.84
N ALA A 58 -0.41 -4.02 9.23
CA ALA A 58 0.05 -5.29 8.67
C ALA A 58 -0.95 -6.43 8.93
N HIS A 59 -1.56 -6.50 10.12
CA HIS A 59 -2.61 -7.46 10.41
C HIS A 59 -3.85 -7.23 9.54
N ALA A 60 -4.29 -5.98 9.42
CA ALA A 60 -5.43 -5.63 8.56
C ALA A 60 -5.18 -5.97 7.07
N CYS A 61 -3.94 -5.81 6.58
CA CYS A 61 -3.55 -6.26 5.25
C CYS A 61 -3.71 -7.78 5.08
N LEU A 62 -3.27 -8.58 6.06
CA LEU A 62 -3.43 -10.04 6.02
C LEU A 62 -4.91 -10.46 6.05
N GLU A 63 -5.73 -9.80 6.87
CA GLU A 63 -7.18 -10.04 6.90
C GLU A 63 -7.83 -9.73 5.55
N THR A 64 -7.42 -8.63 4.91
CA THR A 64 -7.92 -8.23 3.59
C THR A 64 -7.53 -9.26 2.53
N LEU A 65 -6.26 -9.67 2.51
CA LEU A 65 -5.77 -10.70 1.59
C LEU A 65 -6.48 -12.03 1.80
N ALA A 66 -6.65 -12.47 3.05
CA ALA A 66 -7.37 -13.69 3.37
C ALA A 66 -8.83 -13.66 2.90
N GLY A 67 -9.49 -12.50 2.95
CA GLY A 67 -10.87 -12.33 2.48
C GLY A 67 -11.04 -12.41 0.96
N MET A 68 -9.97 -12.22 0.18
CA MET A 68 -10.04 -12.24 -1.29
C MET A 68 -9.17 -13.33 -1.93
N ILE A 69 -8.40 -14.11 -1.16
CA ILE A 69 -7.38 -15.03 -1.70
C ILE A 69 -7.92 -16.07 -2.67
N ASP A 70 -9.18 -16.49 -2.53
CA ASP A 70 -9.81 -17.47 -3.41
C ASP A 70 -10.33 -16.86 -4.73
N GLU A 71 -10.34 -15.52 -4.86
CA GLU A 71 -10.82 -14.78 -6.03
C GLU A 71 -9.70 -14.21 -6.91
N ILE A 72 -8.43 -14.33 -6.47
CA ILE A 72 -7.22 -13.84 -7.17
C ILE A 72 -6.46 -14.99 -7.83
#